data_AF-K8EBB8-F1
#
_entry.id   AF-K8EBB8-F1
#
_cell.length_a   1.000
_cell.length_b   1.000
_cell.length_c   1.000
_cell.angle_alpha   90.00
_cell.angle_beta   90.00
_cell.angle_gamma   90.00
#
_symmetry.space_group_name_H-M   'P 1'
#
loop_
_entity.id
_entity.type
_entity.pdbx_description
1 polymer ?
#
loop_
_entity_poly.entity_id
_entity_poly.type
_entity_poly.pdbx_seq_one_letter_code
_entity_poly.pdbx_strand_id
1 'polypeptide(L)'
;MDHRYLSWQDVAKRRTLLDFSSSLTSSSFEGDEEVEPSSVLEYGRFQLGLFLSGVFIVALYVYAEFLHHVRMKRMHNGGYNKGLAEDSIEMRMAGTKKFDVLLEGGGGGGGGGGNTPDGSMISNSMQDMSDEDKKRSFANFTDSFGRQNSQSGNMSDAVGASPSTGDNGNVKFTNIGAMRILQGDADAIERARLILRSWAELFFILFVFYVCDRTNTFPERTKSYSRDFFIAIFVTLAAYGCYQTLRQSKTSAPLNREQTEEWKGWMQVLFLLYHYFKASEIYNAIRIFIAAYVWMTGFGNFSYYHVRKDFSVGRFSQMMWRLNFFVLFVCIALRNDYVLYYICPMHTLFTLFVYFSLLVFKEHNTSTNMIVAKMVILIVLVYVIWEVPGVFTVLFKPFEWLLSYTDPKRPDVNPMHEWFFRSGLDRYVWIYGMVCAFVHPKYEAFVRWVDEKPTKEKTVIQGLILTVNTIAAYWWYTTYYVLPKLEYNVVHPYTSWIPITIFIIFRNFSLTMRSYFIHIFCECGKITLETYISQFHIWLSSSVPNGQPGMLLGLFPEEYPVLNFMLCTAIYVGISQRIFMLTNDLKVACVPNANNRLLSLHAYFGVAWFIGMGIAGSALLMAI
;
A
#
# COMPACT_ATOMS: atom_id res chain seq x y z
N MET A 1 22.19 -40.01 -36.68
CA MET A 1 21.51 -40.44 -35.44
C MET A 1 22.42 -39.99 -34.30
N ASP A 2 22.19 -38.92 -33.54
CA ASP A 2 20.94 -38.26 -33.15
C ASP A 2 21.09 -36.73 -33.06
N HIS A 3 20.19 -36.02 -33.74
CA HIS A 3 19.90 -34.61 -33.45
C HIS A 3 19.05 -34.56 -32.18
N ARG A 4 19.67 -34.35 -31.03
CA ARG A 4 18.94 -33.95 -29.82
C ARG A 4 18.59 -32.46 -29.93
N TYR A 5 17.31 -32.21 -30.25
CA TYR A 5 16.67 -30.91 -30.12
C TYR A 5 16.89 -30.37 -28.70
N LEU A 6 17.69 -29.31 -28.54
CA LEU A 6 17.65 -28.52 -27.33
C LEU A 6 16.28 -27.87 -27.25
N SER A 7 15.52 -28.16 -26.21
CA SER A 7 14.26 -27.46 -25.97
C SER A 7 14.57 -26.00 -25.60
N TRP A 8 13.65 -25.09 -25.89
CA TRP A 8 13.75 -23.68 -25.48
C TRP A 8 13.95 -23.53 -23.95
N GLN A 9 13.46 -24.50 -23.18
CA GLN A 9 13.66 -24.59 -21.74
C GLN A 9 15.14 -24.85 -21.38
N ASP A 10 15.88 -25.65 -22.15
CA ASP A 10 17.30 -25.93 -21.88
C ASP A 10 18.22 -24.75 -22.17
N VAL A 11 17.87 -23.94 -23.18
CA VAL A 11 18.58 -22.69 -23.50
C VAL A 11 18.28 -21.62 -22.44
N ALA A 12 17.02 -21.49 -22.00
CA ALA A 12 16.64 -20.60 -20.91
C ALA A 12 17.25 -21.02 -19.56
N LYS A 13 17.35 -22.34 -19.31
CA LYS A 13 17.98 -22.91 -18.10
C LYS A 13 19.49 -22.71 -18.11
N ARG A 14 20.19 -22.77 -19.26
CA ARG A 14 21.62 -22.45 -19.35
C ARG A 14 21.94 -20.96 -19.24
N ARG A 15 21.12 -20.08 -19.80
CA ARG A 15 21.29 -18.62 -19.62
C ARG A 15 21.03 -18.21 -18.17
N THR A 16 19.96 -18.70 -17.56
CA THR A 16 19.73 -18.48 -16.13
C THR A 16 20.81 -19.13 -15.28
N LEU A 17 21.32 -20.34 -15.58
CA LEU A 17 22.43 -20.94 -14.82
C LEU A 17 23.77 -20.21 -14.95
N LEU A 18 24.04 -19.51 -16.06
CA LEU A 18 25.23 -18.66 -16.19
C LEU A 18 25.09 -17.37 -15.38
N ASP A 19 23.89 -16.78 -15.32
CA ASP A 19 23.57 -15.65 -14.42
C ASP A 19 23.43 -16.10 -12.93
N PHE A 20 23.09 -17.36 -12.69
CA PHE A 20 23.01 -18.02 -11.36
C PHE A 20 24.35 -18.60 -10.91
N SER A 21 25.35 -18.77 -11.80
CA SER A 21 26.67 -19.26 -11.42
C SER A 21 27.40 -18.24 -10.54
N SER A 22 27.09 -16.95 -10.67
CA SER A 22 27.47 -15.90 -9.71
C SER A 22 26.58 -15.85 -8.47
N SER A 23 25.46 -16.59 -8.46
CA SER A 23 24.52 -16.72 -7.33
C SER A 23 24.68 -18.04 -6.55
N LEU A 24 25.73 -18.84 -6.84
CA LEU A 24 25.98 -20.15 -6.25
C LEU A 24 26.37 -20.15 -4.75
N THR A 25 26.21 -19.02 -4.06
CA THR A 25 26.39 -18.90 -2.60
C THR A 25 25.18 -18.27 -1.92
N SER A 26 23.96 -18.72 -2.23
CA SER A 26 22.82 -18.48 -1.34
C SER A 26 22.63 -19.66 -0.37
N SER A 27 22.90 -19.40 0.90
CA SER A 27 22.28 -20.01 2.08
C SER A 27 22.53 -21.50 2.36
N SER A 28 23.78 -21.96 2.22
CA SER A 28 24.31 -23.00 3.11
C SER A 28 24.93 -22.31 4.34
N PHE A 29 24.70 -22.90 5.50
CA PHE A 29 25.15 -22.48 6.82
C PHE A 29 26.69 -22.45 6.96
N GLU A 30 27.14 -21.82 8.05
CA GLU A 30 28.50 -21.72 8.63
C GLU A 30 29.29 -20.45 8.29
N GLY A 31 29.49 -19.64 9.35
CA GLY A 31 30.32 -18.44 9.36
C GLY A 31 29.59 -17.23 9.96
N ASP A 32 29.42 -17.21 11.29
CA ASP A 32 29.25 -15.94 12.01
C ASP A 32 30.60 -15.20 11.93
N GLU A 33 30.81 -14.45 10.85
CA GLU A 33 31.79 -13.38 10.89
C GLU A 33 31.11 -12.17 11.52
N GLU A 34 31.39 -11.99 12.81
CA GLU A 34 31.16 -10.72 13.51
C GLU A 34 31.85 -9.61 12.70
N VAL A 35 31.06 -8.84 11.96
CA VAL A 35 31.51 -7.56 11.42
C VAL A 35 31.77 -6.67 12.63
N GLU A 36 33.05 -6.41 12.92
CA GLU A 36 33.42 -5.46 13.97
C GLU A 36 32.64 -4.15 13.76
N PRO A 37 31.95 -3.62 14.78
CA PRO A 37 31.26 -2.35 14.67
C PRO A 37 32.34 -1.27 14.59
N SER A 38 32.61 -0.78 13.38
CA SER A 38 33.34 0.48 13.20
C SER A 38 32.61 1.56 14.00
N SER A 39 33.21 1.95 15.12
CA SER A 39 32.65 2.79 16.18
C SER A 39 32.52 4.28 15.82
N VAL A 40 32.45 4.59 14.52
CA VAL A 40 32.19 5.94 14.02
C VAL A 40 30.77 5.97 13.48
N LEU A 41 29.87 6.56 14.25
CA LEU A 41 28.51 6.84 13.82
C LEU A 41 28.55 7.88 12.70
N GLU A 42 28.72 7.43 11.47
CA GLU A 42 28.69 8.32 10.32
C GLU A 42 27.28 8.86 10.13
N TYR A 43 27.12 10.17 10.24
CA TYR A 43 25.85 10.83 10.01
C TYR A 43 25.72 11.28 8.54
N GLY A 44 24.58 11.00 7.93
CA GLY A 44 24.29 11.51 6.58
C GLY A 44 23.83 12.97 6.62
N ARG A 45 24.32 13.82 5.70
CA ARG A 45 23.85 15.22 5.61
C ARG A 45 22.33 15.35 5.53
N PHE A 46 21.67 14.52 4.72
CA PHE A 46 20.22 14.58 4.57
C PHE A 46 19.47 14.02 5.79
N GLN A 47 20.08 13.06 6.50
CA GLN A 47 19.55 12.51 7.73
C GLN A 47 19.55 13.56 8.85
N LEU A 48 20.69 14.24 9.06
CA LEU A 48 20.80 15.34 10.02
C LEU A 48 19.84 16.48 9.68
N GLY A 49 19.80 16.88 8.41
CA GLY A 49 18.86 17.90 7.93
C GLY A 49 17.40 17.52 8.20
N LEU A 50 17.04 16.25 8.03
CA LEU A 50 15.69 15.75 8.30
C LEU A 50 15.32 15.92 9.77
N PHE A 51 16.18 15.51 10.70
CA PHE A 51 15.93 15.65 12.13
C PHE A 51 15.91 17.12 12.57
N LEU A 52 16.77 17.98 12.01
CA LEU A 52 16.70 19.44 12.22
C LEU A 52 15.37 20.02 11.74
N SER A 53 14.88 19.59 10.57
CA SER A 53 13.56 19.98 10.06
C SER A 53 12.46 19.54 11.02
N GLY A 54 12.57 18.35 11.59
CA GLY A 54 11.65 17.84 12.61
C GLY A 54 11.61 18.72 13.86
N VAL A 55 12.77 19.11 14.40
CA VAL A 55 12.86 20.02 15.56
C VAL A 55 12.21 21.37 15.25
N PHE A 56 12.50 21.94 14.07
CA PHE A 56 11.90 23.20 13.64
C PHE A 56 10.37 23.10 13.50
N ILE A 57 9.85 22.01 12.93
CA ILE A 57 8.41 21.80 12.79
C ILE A 57 7.72 21.60 14.14
N VAL A 58 8.37 20.90 15.09
CA VAL A 58 7.86 20.77 16.47
C VAL A 58 7.78 22.14 17.13
N ALA A 59 8.79 23.00 16.98
CA ALA A 59 8.75 24.37 17.50
C ALA A 59 7.61 25.20 16.88
N LEU A 60 7.39 25.09 15.56
CA LEU A 60 6.25 25.73 14.89
C LEU A 60 4.90 25.20 15.38
N TYR A 61 4.78 23.90 15.63
CA TYR A 61 3.56 23.30 16.18
C TYR A 61 3.26 23.83 17.59
N VAL A 62 4.26 23.87 18.47
CA VAL A 62 4.12 24.43 19.83
C VAL A 62 3.70 25.89 19.76
N TYR A 63 4.30 26.68 18.86
CA TYR A 63 3.91 28.06 18.63
C TYR A 63 2.48 28.20 18.10
N ALA A 64 2.04 27.32 17.19
CA ALA A 64 0.67 27.29 16.66
C ALA A 64 -0.37 26.98 17.76
N GLU A 65 -0.07 26.02 18.64
CA GLU A 65 -0.92 25.71 19.80
C GLU A 65 -1.02 26.91 20.77
N PHE A 66 0.11 27.59 21.02
CA PHE A 66 0.11 28.81 21.83
C PHE A 66 -0.77 29.92 21.23
N LEU A 67 -0.62 30.20 19.93
CA LEU A 67 -1.44 31.20 19.22
C LEU A 67 -2.94 30.85 19.30
N HIS A 68 -3.27 29.57 19.07
CA HIS A 68 -4.64 29.10 19.15
C HIS A 68 -5.23 29.27 20.56
N HIS A 69 -4.48 28.90 21.59
CA HIS A 69 -4.89 29.06 22.98
C HIS A 69 -5.11 30.54 23.34
N VAL A 70 -4.22 31.45 22.89
CA VAL A 70 -4.38 32.90 23.08
C VAL A 70 -5.64 33.43 22.38
N ARG A 71 -5.93 32.97 21.14
CA ARG A 71 -7.15 33.37 20.40
C ARG A 71 -8.41 32.88 21.11
N MET A 72 -8.46 31.62 21.53
CA MET A 72 -9.57 31.06 22.30
C MET A 72 -9.81 31.83 23.59
N LYS A 73 -8.74 32.19 24.32
CA LYS A 73 -8.84 32.99 25.54
C LYS A 73 -9.32 34.43 25.26
N ARG A 74 -8.90 35.06 24.16
CA ARG A 74 -9.44 36.37 23.74
C ARG A 74 -10.90 36.31 23.34
N MET A 75 -11.35 35.24 22.67
CA MET A 75 -12.77 35.05 22.34
C MET A 75 -13.61 34.81 23.61
N HIS A 76 -13.09 34.05 24.56
CA HIS A 76 -13.75 33.81 25.85
C HIS A 76 -13.84 35.09 26.71
N ASN A 77 -12.76 35.89 26.74
CA ASN A 77 -12.72 37.16 27.48
C ASN A 77 -13.41 38.32 26.74
N GLY A 78 -13.65 38.20 25.43
CA GLY A 78 -14.25 39.23 24.56
C GLY A 78 -15.76 39.11 24.36
N GLY A 79 -16.43 38.19 25.05
CA GLY A 79 -17.86 37.90 24.88
C GLY A 79 -18.83 38.78 25.67
N TYR A 80 -18.93 40.07 25.32
CA TYR A 80 -20.20 40.82 25.39
C TYR A 80 -20.92 40.62 24.03
N ASN A 81 -21.39 39.40 23.77
CA ASN A 81 -22.50 39.09 22.85
C ASN A 81 -22.77 37.58 22.88
N LYS A 82 -23.64 37.19 23.79
CA LYS A 82 -23.99 35.81 24.16
C LYS A 82 -24.80 35.04 23.10
N GLY A 83 -25.17 35.64 21.97
CA GLY A 83 -26.17 35.05 21.05
C GLY A 83 -25.67 34.18 19.91
N LEU A 84 -24.37 34.22 19.56
CA LEU A 84 -23.84 33.49 18.37
C LEU A 84 -22.78 32.44 18.71
N ALA A 85 -22.23 32.47 19.94
CA ALA A 85 -21.22 31.54 20.39
C ALA A 85 -21.82 30.22 20.88
N GLU A 86 -22.99 30.26 21.54
CA GLU A 86 -23.64 29.08 22.13
C GLU A 86 -24.06 28.06 21.05
N ASP A 87 -24.62 28.51 19.92
CA ASP A 87 -24.98 27.61 18.80
C ASP A 87 -23.77 26.92 18.14
N SER A 88 -22.62 27.62 18.05
CA SER A 88 -21.39 27.05 17.46
C SER A 88 -20.68 26.07 18.39
N ILE A 89 -20.83 26.26 19.71
CA ILE A 89 -20.24 25.42 20.75
C ILE A 89 -21.10 24.17 20.96
N GLU A 90 -22.44 24.27 20.93
CA GLU A 90 -23.32 23.09 20.93
C GLU A 90 -23.16 22.23 19.68
N MET A 91 -23.03 22.83 18.48
CA MET A 91 -22.76 22.06 17.26
C MET A 91 -21.40 21.34 17.29
N ARG A 92 -20.37 21.94 17.92
CA ARG A 92 -19.05 21.30 18.06
C ARG A 92 -19.01 20.27 19.19
N MET A 93 -19.72 20.48 20.30
CA MET A 93 -19.84 19.50 21.38
C MET A 93 -20.72 18.30 21.01
N ALA A 94 -21.70 18.47 20.12
CA ALA A 94 -22.45 17.35 19.54
C ALA A 94 -21.56 16.47 18.64
N GLY A 95 -20.54 17.03 18.00
CA GLY A 95 -19.54 16.31 17.23
C GLY A 95 -18.60 15.44 18.09
N THR A 96 -18.27 15.90 19.30
CA THR A 96 -17.44 15.14 20.26
C THR A 96 -18.25 14.14 21.09
N LYS A 97 -19.48 14.46 21.52
CA LYS A 97 -20.34 13.50 22.25
C LYS A 97 -20.76 12.27 21.43
N LYS A 98 -20.77 12.37 20.09
CA LYS A 98 -21.03 11.20 19.23
C LYS A 98 -19.89 10.17 19.24
N PHE A 99 -18.73 10.52 19.79
CA PHE A 99 -17.61 9.60 19.99
C PHE A 99 -17.65 8.91 21.37
N ASP A 100 -18.21 9.55 22.39
CA ASP A 100 -18.24 9.02 23.76
C ASP A 100 -19.50 8.19 24.11
N VAL A 101 -20.59 8.28 23.32
CA VAL A 101 -21.82 7.49 23.55
C VAL A 101 -21.79 6.09 22.88
N LEU A 102 -20.69 5.71 22.22
CA LEU A 102 -20.54 4.36 21.65
C LEU A 102 -19.86 3.35 22.59
N LEU A 103 -19.69 3.69 23.89
CA LEU A 103 -19.10 2.79 24.89
C LEU A 103 -20.00 2.43 26.08
N GLU A 104 -21.24 2.90 26.15
CA GLU A 104 -22.21 2.44 27.17
C GLU A 104 -23.60 2.21 26.56
N GLY A 105 -24.19 1.04 26.80
CA GLY A 105 -25.62 0.81 26.62
C GLY A 105 -26.02 -0.24 25.57
N GLY A 106 -25.76 -1.51 25.88
CA GLY A 106 -26.68 -2.56 25.45
C GLY A 106 -27.98 -2.47 26.27
N GLY A 107 -29.11 -2.77 25.61
CA GLY A 107 -30.35 -3.15 26.29
C GLY A 107 -31.57 -2.27 26.03
N GLY A 108 -32.56 -2.86 25.35
CA GLY A 108 -33.97 -2.72 25.75
C GLY A 108 -34.84 -1.70 25.02
N GLY A 109 -35.78 -2.23 24.21
CA GLY A 109 -37.19 -1.85 24.36
C GLY A 109 -37.81 -0.85 23.37
N GLY A 110 -38.59 -1.39 22.42
CA GLY A 110 -40.02 -1.02 22.32
C GLY A 110 -40.46 0.05 21.32
N GLY A 111 -41.17 -0.39 20.28
CA GLY A 111 -42.49 0.18 19.97
C GLY A 111 -42.67 1.00 18.69
N GLY A 112 -43.37 0.40 17.71
CA GLY A 112 -44.55 1.04 17.10
C GLY A 112 -44.47 1.50 15.64
N GLY A 113 -45.35 0.92 14.81
CA GLY A 113 -46.01 1.64 13.71
C GLY A 113 -45.63 1.19 12.31
N GLY A 114 -46.58 0.54 11.63
CA GLY A 114 -46.42 -0.10 10.32
C GLY A 114 -46.64 0.79 9.11
N ASN A 115 -46.26 0.24 7.95
CA ASN A 115 -47.15 0.05 6.81
C ASN A 115 -46.40 -0.69 5.68
N THR A 116 -46.89 -1.87 5.35
CA THR A 116 -46.73 -2.52 4.05
C THR A 116 -47.54 -1.75 3.00
N PRO A 117 -47.16 -1.89 1.72
CA PRO A 117 -48.06 -2.62 0.83
C PRO A 117 -47.36 -3.67 -0.04
N ASP A 118 -48.21 -4.61 -0.44
CA ASP A 118 -48.01 -5.79 -1.27
C ASP A 118 -47.39 -5.57 -2.67
N GLY A 119 -46.64 -6.58 -3.11
CA GLY A 119 -47.11 -7.51 -4.13
C GLY A 119 -47.15 -7.10 -5.61
N SER A 120 -46.31 -7.79 -6.38
CA SER A 120 -46.41 -8.11 -7.81
C SER A 120 -46.04 -7.02 -8.83
N MET A 121 -44.97 -7.26 -9.60
CA MET A 121 -45.03 -7.53 -11.04
C MET A 121 -43.67 -8.08 -11.51
N ILE A 122 -43.70 -9.29 -12.06
CA ILE A 122 -42.57 -9.93 -12.76
C ILE A 122 -42.79 -9.76 -14.27
N SER A 123 -41.66 -9.59 -14.97
CA SER A 123 -41.41 -9.68 -16.42
C SER A 123 -41.60 -8.41 -17.24
N ASN A 124 -40.50 -7.87 -17.78
CA ASN A 124 -39.99 -8.32 -19.08
C ASN A 124 -38.64 -7.67 -19.43
N SER A 125 -37.92 -8.34 -20.32
CA SER A 125 -36.75 -7.92 -21.11
C SER A 125 -35.34 -8.06 -20.51
N MET A 126 -34.78 -9.26 -20.74
CA MET A 126 -33.39 -9.41 -21.20
C MET A 126 -33.24 -8.69 -22.55
N GLN A 127 -32.61 -7.52 -22.55
CA GLN A 127 -31.73 -7.02 -23.62
C GLN A 127 -31.22 -5.64 -23.18
N ASP A 128 -29.92 -5.41 -23.38
CA ASP A 128 -29.16 -4.20 -23.06
C ASP A 128 -28.95 -3.87 -21.57
N MET A 129 -27.82 -4.39 -21.07
CA MET A 129 -27.16 -3.80 -19.90
C MET A 129 -26.75 -2.37 -20.23
N SER A 130 -27.43 -1.40 -19.63
CA SER A 130 -27.16 0.02 -19.83
C SER A 130 -25.72 0.35 -19.43
N ASP A 131 -25.08 1.29 -20.13
CA ASP A 131 -23.73 1.76 -19.78
C ASP A 131 -23.67 2.40 -18.38
N GLU A 132 -24.82 2.76 -17.80
CA GLU A 132 -24.96 3.22 -16.42
C GLU A 132 -24.75 2.10 -15.40
N ASP A 133 -25.26 0.89 -15.65
CA ASP A 133 -25.08 -0.25 -14.73
C ASP A 133 -23.62 -0.78 -14.75
N LYS A 134 -22.97 -0.71 -15.91
CA LYS A 134 -21.51 -0.95 -16.04
C LYS A 134 -20.72 0.09 -15.26
N LYS A 135 -21.06 1.38 -15.38
CA LYS A 135 -20.38 2.45 -14.62
C LYS A 135 -20.59 2.32 -13.10
N ARG A 136 -21.78 1.89 -12.64
CA ARG A 136 -22.10 1.76 -11.21
C ARG A 136 -21.32 0.65 -10.51
N SER A 137 -21.21 -0.53 -11.11
CA SER A 137 -20.41 -1.62 -10.55
C SER A 137 -18.91 -1.29 -10.52
N PHE A 138 -18.40 -0.71 -11.60
CA PHE A 138 -17.00 -0.29 -11.70
C PHE A 138 -16.64 0.92 -10.83
N ALA A 139 -17.58 1.83 -10.58
CA ALA A 139 -17.38 2.94 -9.64
C ALA A 139 -17.10 2.40 -8.22
N ASN A 140 -17.82 1.37 -7.78
CA ASN A 140 -17.62 0.76 -6.46
C ASN A 140 -16.25 0.08 -6.32
N PHE A 141 -15.68 -0.45 -7.40
CA PHE A 141 -14.35 -1.07 -7.42
C PHE A 141 -13.20 -0.06 -7.61
N THR A 142 -13.33 0.89 -8.53
CA THR A 142 -12.33 1.96 -8.74
C THR A 142 -12.20 2.88 -7.52
N ASP A 143 -13.26 2.98 -6.72
CA ASP A 143 -13.25 3.61 -5.42
C ASP A 143 -12.48 2.79 -4.35
N SER A 144 -12.16 1.52 -4.58
CA SER A 144 -11.25 0.73 -3.71
C SER A 144 -9.84 1.28 -3.72
N PHE A 145 -9.30 1.55 -4.91
CA PHE A 145 -7.97 2.15 -5.11
C PHE A 145 -8.00 3.68 -5.08
N GLY A 146 -9.16 4.28 -5.37
CA GLY A 146 -9.34 5.71 -5.54
C GLY A 146 -9.99 6.46 -4.39
N ARG A 147 -10.74 5.77 -3.53
CA ARG A 147 -11.57 6.35 -2.46
C ARG A 147 -11.07 5.89 -1.08
N GLN A 148 -9.76 5.73 -0.90
CA GLN A 148 -9.13 6.20 0.35
C GLN A 148 -9.25 7.74 0.46
N ASN A 149 -9.70 8.44 -0.60
CA ASN A 149 -9.74 9.90 -0.70
C ASN A 149 -11.02 10.61 -0.23
N SER A 150 -12.08 9.95 0.29
CA SER A 150 -13.29 10.73 0.62
C SER A 150 -14.24 10.17 1.69
N GLN A 151 -13.84 9.23 2.54
CA GLN A 151 -14.66 8.86 3.71
C GLN A 151 -13.79 8.71 4.95
N SER A 152 -13.36 9.85 5.45
CA SER A 152 -13.07 10.11 6.86
C SER A 152 -13.47 11.56 7.11
N GLY A 153 -14.51 11.75 7.94
CA GLY A 153 -14.96 13.06 8.40
C GLY A 153 -15.90 13.81 7.46
N ASN A 154 -17.13 14.05 7.92
CA ASN A 154 -17.83 15.30 7.64
C ASN A 154 -17.00 16.46 8.22
N MET A 155 -15.90 16.80 7.54
CA MET A 155 -15.08 17.97 7.81
C MET A 155 -14.83 18.72 6.49
N SER A 156 -15.79 18.67 5.57
CA SER A 156 -15.79 19.45 4.33
C SER A 156 -16.26 20.90 4.53
N ASP A 157 -16.85 21.24 5.68
CA ASP A 157 -17.49 22.55 5.86
C ASP A 157 -16.67 23.55 6.72
N ALA A 158 -15.39 23.26 6.98
CA ALA A 158 -14.54 24.17 7.78
C ALA A 158 -13.20 24.56 7.14
N VAL A 159 -12.90 24.14 5.91
CA VAL A 159 -11.68 24.57 5.16
C VAL A 159 -12.02 25.12 3.77
N GLY A 160 -13.31 25.22 3.44
CA GLY A 160 -13.77 26.01 2.31
C GLY A 160 -13.61 27.50 2.63
N ALA A 161 -12.60 28.13 2.05
CA ALA A 161 -12.69 29.57 1.82
C ALA A 161 -14.05 29.84 1.17
N SER A 162 -14.84 30.76 1.72
CA SER A 162 -15.84 31.44 0.91
C SER A 162 -15.11 31.95 -0.34
N PRO A 163 -15.54 31.57 -1.56
CA PRO A 163 -14.94 32.14 -2.74
C PRO A 163 -15.36 33.60 -2.77
N SER A 164 -14.44 34.48 -2.35
CA SER A 164 -14.43 35.78 -2.99
C SER A 164 -14.21 35.48 -4.47
N THR A 165 -15.21 35.83 -5.27
CA THR A 165 -15.16 35.82 -6.72
C THR A 165 -13.96 36.66 -7.16
N GLY A 166 -12.81 36.02 -7.36
CA GLY A 166 -11.54 36.70 -7.58
C GLY A 166 -10.44 35.75 -8.04
N ASP A 167 -10.35 35.59 -9.36
CA ASP A 167 -9.15 35.29 -10.14
C ASP A 167 -8.32 34.02 -9.77
N ASN A 168 -8.78 32.87 -10.28
CA ASN A 168 -8.07 31.58 -10.24
C ASN A 168 -6.74 31.55 -11.05
N GLY A 169 -6.30 32.67 -11.61
CA GLY A 169 -5.13 32.77 -12.49
C GLY A 169 -3.80 33.17 -11.83
N ASN A 170 -3.74 33.54 -10.54
CA ASN A 170 -2.58 34.30 -10.03
C ASN A 170 -2.06 33.98 -8.62
N VAL A 171 -2.10 32.71 -8.18
CA VAL A 171 -1.39 32.32 -6.94
C VAL A 171 0.13 32.43 -7.17
N LYS A 172 0.78 33.36 -6.44
CA LYS A 172 2.24 33.53 -6.40
C LYS A 172 2.86 32.59 -5.37
N PHE A 173 4.11 32.18 -5.58
CA PHE A 173 4.85 31.29 -4.67
C PHE A 173 4.92 31.83 -3.23
N THR A 174 5.03 33.14 -3.07
CA THR A 174 5.04 33.84 -1.77
C THR A 174 3.74 33.70 -0.98
N ASN A 175 2.62 33.43 -1.66
CA ASN A 175 1.29 33.43 -1.03
C ASN A 175 0.81 32.02 -0.66
N ILE A 176 1.61 30.98 -0.91
CA ILE A 176 1.31 29.61 -0.51
C ILE A 176 1.33 29.53 1.02
N GLY A 177 0.41 28.77 1.62
CA GLY A 177 0.33 28.59 3.08
C GLY A 177 1.68 28.19 3.70
N ALA A 178 2.42 27.26 3.08
CA ALA A 178 3.73 26.83 3.55
C ALA A 178 4.79 27.96 3.56
N MET A 179 4.78 28.83 2.54
CA MET A 179 5.70 29.97 2.48
C MET A 179 5.31 31.06 3.50
N ARG A 180 4.01 31.30 3.71
CA ARG A 180 3.52 32.21 4.75
C ARG A 180 3.90 31.73 6.16
N ILE A 181 3.87 30.42 6.40
CA ILE A 181 4.37 29.82 7.65
C ILE A 181 5.86 30.12 7.84
N LEU A 182 6.69 29.94 6.80
CA LEU A 182 8.11 30.28 6.86
C LEU A 182 8.38 31.77 7.06
N GLN A 183 7.51 32.64 6.54
CA GLN A 183 7.59 34.09 6.73
C GLN A 183 7.11 34.55 8.11
N GLY A 184 6.65 33.63 8.99
CA GLY A 184 6.22 33.95 10.34
C GLY A 184 4.81 34.54 10.45
N ASP A 185 3.94 34.32 9.45
CA ASP A 185 2.55 34.78 9.49
C ASP A 185 1.75 34.00 10.54
N ALA A 186 1.47 34.64 11.67
CA ALA A 186 0.79 34.04 12.82
C ALA A 186 -0.59 33.44 12.47
N ASP A 187 -1.35 34.08 11.59
CA ASP A 187 -2.66 33.59 11.17
C ASP A 187 -2.52 32.34 10.28
N ALA A 188 -1.48 32.28 9.44
CA ALA A 188 -1.20 31.09 8.62
C ALA A 188 -0.72 29.90 9.48
N ILE A 189 0.13 30.16 10.47
CA ILE A 189 0.64 29.16 11.41
C ILE A 189 -0.50 28.56 12.22
N GLU A 190 -1.39 29.39 12.79
CA GLU A 190 -2.53 28.90 13.56
C GLU A 190 -3.47 28.05 12.70
N ARG A 191 -3.78 28.47 11.47
CA ARG A 191 -4.62 27.69 10.55
C ARG A 191 -3.99 26.35 10.18
N ALA A 192 -2.66 26.28 10.13
CA ALA A 192 -1.92 25.05 9.81
C ALA A 192 -1.66 24.14 11.00
N ARG A 193 -2.17 24.46 12.21
CA ARG A 193 -1.92 23.72 13.46
C ARG A 193 -2.07 22.20 13.35
N LEU A 194 -3.17 21.72 12.77
CA LEU A 194 -3.41 20.27 12.62
C LEU A 194 -2.42 19.62 11.66
N ILE A 195 -2.01 20.33 10.60
CA ILE A 195 -1.03 19.84 9.62
C ILE A 195 0.36 19.81 10.27
N LEU A 196 0.72 20.84 11.04
CA LEU A 196 1.98 20.91 11.81
C LEU A 196 2.04 19.80 12.85
N ARG A 197 0.92 19.49 13.52
CA ARG A 197 0.80 18.33 14.40
C ARG A 197 1.09 17.03 13.66
N SER A 198 0.47 16.82 12.50
CA SER A 198 0.68 15.59 11.72
C SER A 198 2.13 15.43 11.26
N TRP A 199 2.80 16.52 10.86
CA TRP A 199 4.23 16.49 10.59
C TRP A 199 5.05 16.20 11.84
N ALA A 200 4.80 16.89 12.95
CA ALA A 200 5.53 16.70 14.21
C ALA A 200 5.45 15.25 14.70
N GLU A 201 4.26 14.64 14.64
CA GLU A 201 4.08 13.23 14.99
C GLU A 201 4.80 12.27 14.03
N LEU A 202 4.81 12.57 12.72
CA LEU A 202 5.59 11.78 11.76
C LEU A 202 7.09 11.81 12.09
N PHE A 203 7.65 12.99 12.38
CA PHE A 203 9.06 13.12 12.77
C PHE A 203 9.37 12.40 14.08
N PHE A 204 8.45 12.43 15.05
CA PHE A 204 8.60 11.65 16.28
C PHE A 204 8.65 10.14 15.99
N ILE A 205 7.77 9.64 15.12
CA ILE A 205 7.77 8.21 14.72
C ILE A 205 9.08 7.85 14.00
N LEU A 206 9.57 8.70 13.09
CA LEU A 206 10.87 8.48 12.41
C LEU A 206 12.03 8.47 13.40
N PHE A 207 11.98 9.31 14.42
CA PHE A 207 12.96 9.30 15.50
C PHE A 207 12.89 8.01 16.33
N VAL A 208 11.69 7.50 16.64
CA VAL A 208 11.52 6.19 17.28
C VAL A 208 12.12 5.08 16.42
N PHE A 209 11.91 5.09 15.10
CA PHE A 209 12.52 4.11 14.20
C PHE A 209 14.04 4.19 14.24
N TYR A 210 14.60 5.40 14.24
CA TYR A 210 16.04 5.60 14.36
C TYR A 210 16.58 5.05 15.68
N VAL A 211 15.89 5.28 16.80
CA VAL A 211 16.30 4.72 18.10
C VAL A 211 16.21 3.20 18.10
N CYS A 212 15.12 2.62 17.59
CA CYS A 212 14.96 1.16 17.58
C CYS A 212 15.94 0.43 16.64
N ASP A 213 16.33 1.04 15.53
CA ASP A 213 17.13 0.39 14.47
C ASP A 213 18.62 0.78 14.51
N ARG A 214 18.95 2.03 14.86
CA ARG A 214 20.31 2.59 14.79
C ARG A 214 21.01 2.73 16.14
N THR A 215 20.33 2.41 17.23
CA THR A 215 20.93 2.48 18.56
C THR A 215 20.80 1.14 19.26
N ASN A 216 21.76 0.82 20.12
CA ASN A 216 21.75 -0.39 20.94
C ASN A 216 20.83 -0.28 22.16
N THR A 217 19.75 0.52 22.06
CA THR A 217 18.82 0.76 23.17
C THR A 217 18.02 -0.51 23.50
N PHE A 218 17.70 -1.31 22.49
CA PHE A 218 16.93 -2.54 22.65
C PHE A 218 17.79 -3.75 22.25
N PRO A 219 17.77 -4.85 23.03
CA PRO A 219 18.50 -6.06 22.70
C PRO A 219 17.92 -6.75 21.45
N GLU A 220 18.79 -7.35 20.65
CA GLU A 220 18.40 -8.19 19.52
C GLU A 220 18.05 -9.61 19.98
N ARG A 221 17.04 -10.21 19.34
CA ARG A 221 16.59 -11.58 19.64
C ARG A 221 16.62 -12.47 18.41
N THR A 222 16.89 -13.75 18.61
CA THR A 222 16.89 -14.75 17.53
C THR A 222 15.47 -15.10 17.10
N LYS A 223 15.30 -15.46 15.83
CA LYS A 223 14.03 -15.92 15.27
C LYS A 223 13.84 -17.40 15.57
N SER A 224 12.66 -17.78 16.06
CA SER A 224 12.27 -19.18 16.32
C SER A 224 11.05 -19.56 15.51
N TYR A 225 11.13 -20.62 14.70
CA TYR A 225 10.00 -21.10 13.88
C TYR A 225 9.41 -22.36 14.47
N SER A 226 8.09 -22.35 14.68
CA SER A 226 7.29 -23.56 14.85
C SER A 226 6.10 -23.49 13.92
N ARG A 227 5.96 -24.50 13.04
CA ARG A 227 4.87 -24.60 12.07
C ARG A 227 3.51 -24.61 12.77
N ASP A 228 3.38 -25.37 13.85
CA ASP A 228 2.12 -25.53 14.57
C ASP A 228 1.72 -24.22 15.24
N PHE A 229 2.69 -23.51 15.83
CA PHE A 229 2.45 -22.19 16.41
C PHE A 229 2.10 -21.13 15.36
N PHE A 230 2.79 -21.13 14.22
CA PHE A 230 2.50 -20.26 13.08
C PHE A 230 1.06 -20.43 12.58
N ILE A 231 0.65 -21.68 12.34
CA ILE A 231 -0.70 -22.00 11.88
C ILE A 231 -1.72 -21.65 12.97
N ALA A 232 -1.44 -21.97 14.23
CA ALA A 232 -2.32 -21.66 15.35
C ALA A 232 -2.61 -20.15 15.44
N ILE A 233 -1.60 -19.29 15.37
CA ILE A 233 -1.80 -17.82 15.39
C ILE A 233 -2.74 -17.38 14.26
N PHE A 234 -2.48 -17.82 13.03
CA PHE A 234 -3.26 -17.39 11.88
C PHE A 234 -4.71 -17.93 11.95
N VAL A 235 -4.89 -19.20 12.30
CA VAL A 235 -6.21 -19.82 12.44
C VAL A 235 -7.00 -19.20 13.58
N THR A 236 -6.37 -18.92 14.72
CA THR A 236 -7.02 -18.22 15.84
C THR A 236 -7.47 -16.82 15.43
N LEU A 237 -6.63 -16.07 14.72
CA LEU A 237 -7.01 -14.74 14.22
C LEU A 237 -8.15 -14.82 13.20
N ALA A 238 -8.12 -15.80 12.30
CA ALA A 238 -9.18 -16.03 11.32
C ALA A 238 -10.50 -16.46 11.99
N ALA A 239 -10.45 -17.36 12.97
CA ALA A 239 -11.61 -17.82 13.73
C ALA A 239 -12.24 -16.68 14.53
N TYR A 240 -11.41 -15.88 15.22
CA TYR A 240 -11.86 -14.66 15.90
C TYR A 240 -12.49 -13.68 14.91
N GLY A 241 -11.85 -13.47 13.75
CA GLY A 241 -12.36 -12.62 12.68
C GLY A 241 -13.73 -13.07 12.17
N CYS A 242 -13.91 -14.37 11.94
CA CYS A 242 -15.18 -14.96 11.51
C CYS A 242 -16.27 -14.84 12.58
N TYR A 243 -15.93 -15.04 13.85
CA TYR A 243 -16.91 -15.02 14.94
C TYR A 243 -17.36 -13.58 15.27
N GLN A 244 -16.40 -12.65 15.41
CA GLN A 244 -16.66 -11.32 15.97
C GLN A 244 -16.81 -10.22 14.91
N THR A 245 -16.22 -10.39 13.73
CA THR A 245 -16.02 -9.29 12.77
C THR A 245 -16.56 -9.57 11.37
N LEU A 246 -17.30 -10.66 11.19
CA LEU A 246 -17.95 -10.97 9.92
C LEU A 246 -19.05 -9.94 9.65
N ARG A 247 -18.98 -9.29 8.47
CA ARG A 247 -19.95 -8.28 8.06
C ARG A 247 -20.46 -8.56 6.66
N GLN A 248 -21.68 -8.12 6.40
CA GLN A 248 -22.26 -8.15 5.07
C GLN A 248 -21.76 -6.95 4.25
N SER A 249 -21.35 -7.21 3.01
CA SER A 249 -20.92 -6.18 2.06
C SER A 249 -22.09 -5.41 1.49
N LYS A 250 -21.83 -4.15 1.16
CA LYS A 250 -22.79 -3.26 0.48
C LYS A 250 -23.10 -3.68 -0.95
N THR A 251 -22.27 -4.54 -1.56
CA THR A 251 -22.43 -4.97 -2.95
C THR A 251 -21.96 -6.42 -3.12
N SER A 252 -22.74 -7.23 -3.84
CA SER A 252 -22.43 -8.62 -4.16
C SER A 252 -21.63 -8.81 -5.46
N ALA A 253 -21.16 -7.71 -6.04
CA ALA A 253 -20.32 -7.70 -7.24
C ALA A 253 -18.98 -8.40 -6.94
N PRO A 254 -18.46 -9.19 -7.88
CA PRO A 254 -17.21 -9.90 -7.68
C PRO A 254 -16.04 -8.93 -7.55
N LEU A 255 -15.10 -9.25 -6.65
CA LEU A 255 -13.95 -8.40 -6.32
C LEU A 255 -14.39 -7.02 -5.82
N ASN A 256 -15.40 -6.96 -4.94
CA ASN A 256 -15.77 -5.71 -4.31
C ASN A 256 -14.62 -5.16 -3.44
N ARG A 257 -14.70 -3.87 -3.08
CA ARG A 257 -13.68 -3.18 -2.29
C ARG A 257 -13.32 -3.95 -1.01
N GLU A 258 -14.34 -4.28 -0.22
CA GLU A 258 -14.17 -4.91 1.09
C GLU A 258 -13.50 -6.29 0.98
N GLN A 259 -13.83 -7.06 -0.06
CA GLN A 259 -13.17 -8.33 -0.37
C GLN A 259 -11.72 -8.15 -0.81
N THR A 260 -11.42 -7.13 -1.62
CA THR A 260 -10.02 -6.88 -2.01
C THR A 260 -9.16 -6.39 -0.84
N GLU A 261 -9.73 -5.59 0.06
CA GLU A 261 -9.05 -5.19 1.30
C GLU A 261 -8.88 -6.38 2.24
N GLU A 262 -9.90 -7.21 2.43
CA GLU A 262 -9.79 -8.49 3.16
C GLU A 262 -8.69 -9.37 2.57
N TRP A 263 -8.64 -9.50 1.24
CA TRP A 263 -7.64 -10.28 0.53
C TRP A 263 -6.22 -9.78 0.82
N LYS A 264 -5.99 -8.47 0.68
CA LYS A 264 -4.73 -7.86 1.07
C LYS A 264 -4.41 -8.10 2.54
N GLY A 265 -5.40 -7.99 3.42
CA GLY A 265 -5.23 -8.12 4.86
C GLY A 265 -4.71 -9.48 5.31
N TRP A 266 -5.36 -10.57 4.93
CA TRP A 266 -4.91 -11.90 5.36
C TRP A 266 -3.57 -12.27 4.71
N MET A 267 -3.33 -11.85 3.45
CA MET A 267 -2.03 -12.00 2.80
C MET A 267 -0.95 -11.24 3.55
N GLN A 268 -1.24 -10.02 3.99
CA GLN A 268 -0.33 -9.19 4.76
C GLN A 268 0.02 -9.84 6.09
N VAL A 269 -0.97 -10.39 6.82
CA VAL A 269 -0.70 -11.08 8.09
C VAL A 269 0.26 -12.25 7.87
N LEU A 270 0.02 -13.11 6.88
CA LEU A 270 0.92 -14.23 6.59
C LEU A 270 2.30 -13.77 6.12
N PHE A 271 2.36 -12.72 5.29
CA PHE A 271 3.60 -12.09 4.85
C PHE A 271 4.44 -11.57 6.02
N LEU A 272 3.79 -10.96 7.01
CA LEU A 272 4.43 -10.46 8.20
C LEU A 272 4.94 -11.62 9.08
N LEU A 273 4.09 -12.59 9.40
CA LEU A 273 4.48 -13.75 10.22
C LEU A 273 5.64 -14.54 9.57
N TYR A 274 5.67 -14.62 8.23
CA TYR A 274 6.79 -15.20 7.50
C TYR A 274 8.14 -14.54 7.83
N HIS A 275 8.20 -13.21 7.85
CA HIS A 275 9.43 -12.46 8.14
C HIS A 275 9.84 -12.54 9.61
N TYR A 276 8.85 -12.53 10.51
CA TYR A 276 9.08 -12.62 11.96
C TYR A 276 9.63 -14.00 12.35
N PHE A 277 8.98 -15.07 11.90
CA PHE A 277 9.39 -16.44 12.27
C PHE A 277 10.41 -17.06 11.31
N LYS A 278 10.78 -16.42 10.19
CA LYS A 278 11.68 -16.99 9.17
C LYS A 278 11.14 -18.31 8.59
N ALA A 279 9.84 -18.36 8.30
CA ALA A 279 9.13 -19.56 7.85
C ALA A 279 9.44 -19.93 6.38
N SER A 280 10.62 -20.48 6.10
CA SER A 280 11.09 -20.77 4.74
C SER A 280 10.15 -21.66 3.91
N GLU A 281 9.39 -22.54 4.57
CA GLU A 281 8.44 -23.49 3.95
C GLU A 281 7.37 -22.80 3.10
N ILE A 282 6.91 -21.61 3.49
CA ILE A 282 5.83 -20.88 2.79
C ILE A 282 6.37 -19.85 1.79
N TYR A 283 7.66 -19.87 1.46
CA TYR A 283 8.28 -18.91 0.53
C TYR A 283 7.53 -18.83 -0.81
N ASN A 284 7.17 -19.98 -1.39
CA ASN A 284 6.45 -20.02 -2.67
C ASN A 284 5.07 -19.35 -2.56
N ALA A 285 4.37 -19.49 -1.42
CA ALA A 285 3.12 -18.77 -1.16
C ALA A 285 3.34 -17.25 -1.03
N ILE A 286 4.38 -16.83 -0.31
CA ILE A 286 4.74 -15.40 -0.19
C ILE A 286 5.02 -14.78 -1.56
N ARG A 287 5.68 -15.51 -2.46
CA ARG A 287 5.88 -15.07 -3.84
C ARG A 287 4.57 -14.88 -4.60
N ILE A 288 3.60 -15.79 -4.44
CA ILE A 288 2.26 -15.62 -5.03
C ILE A 288 1.55 -14.39 -4.44
N PHE A 289 1.73 -14.11 -3.14
CA PHE A 289 1.14 -12.94 -2.50
C PHE A 289 1.69 -11.63 -3.08
N ILE A 290 3.01 -11.55 -3.30
CA ILE A 290 3.63 -10.40 -3.97
C ILE A 290 3.08 -10.27 -5.40
N ALA A 291 2.99 -11.37 -6.15
CA ALA A 291 2.40 -11.37 -7.48
C ALA A 291 0.93 -10.90 -7.47
N ALA A 292 0.15 -11.27 -6.44
CA ALA A 292 -1.22 -10.81 -6.26
C ALA A 292 -1.31 -9.30 -5.98
N TYR A 293 -0.40 -8.73 -5.21
CA TYR A 293 -0.31 -7.27 -5.02
C TYR A 293 0.03 -6.54 -6.34
N VAL A 294 0.95 -7.08 -7.13
CA VAL A 294 1.31 -6.53 -8.45
C VAL A 294 0.13 -6.68 -9.43
N TRP A 295 -0.57 -7.82 -9.40
CA TRP A 295 -1.81 -8.04 -10.16
C TRP A 295 -2.88 -7.00 -9.80
N MET A 296 -3.09 -6.75 -8.51
CA MET A 296 -4.01 -5.71 -8.02
C MET A 296 -3.64 -4.31 -8.52
N THR A 297 -2.35 -4.04 -8.66
CA THR A 297 -1.84 -2.78 -9.23
C THR A 297 -2.22 -2.66 -10.70
N GLY A 298 -2.03 -3.72 -11.49
CA GLY A 298 -2.48 -3.77 -12.88
C GLY A 298 -4.00 -3.61 -13.02
N PHE A 299 -4.74 -4.43 -12.27
CA PHE A 299 -6.21 -4.48 -12.28
C PHE A 299 -6.85 -3.16 -11.82
N GLY A 300 -6.40 -2.61 -10.69
CA GLY A 300 -6.92 -1.38 -10.10
C GLY A 300 -6.64 -0.14 -10.95
N ASN A 301 -5.38 0.04 -11.38
CA ASN A 301 -4.99 1.18 -12.21
C ASN A 301 -5.69 1.14 -13.57
N PHE A 302 -5.72 -0.02 -14.24
CA PHE A 302 -6.38 -0.14 -15.54
C PHE A 302 -7.88 0.14 -15.43
N SER A 303 -8.56 -0.46 -14.44
CA SER A 303 -9.99 -0.21 -14.19
C SER A 303 -10.27 1.27 -13.99
N TYR A 304 -9.41 1.98 -13.25
CA TYR A 304 -9.55 3.41 -13.02
C TYR A 304 -9.46 4.22 -14.32
N TYR A 305 -8.32 4.13 -15.01
CA TYR A 305 -8.05 4.96 -16.20
C TYR A 305 -8.95 4.59 -17.39
N HIS A 306 -9.32 3.33 -17.53
CA HIS A 306 -10.21 2.89 -18.60
C HIS A 306 -11.65 3.39 -18.41
N VAL A 307 -12.19 3.30 -17.18
CA VAL A 307 -13.58 3.69 -16.90
C VAL A 307 -13.73 5.18 -16.69
N ARG A 308 -12.89 5.79 -15.85
CA ARG A 308 -13.02 7.21 -15.48
C ARG A 308 -12.45 8.14 -16.55
N LYS A 309 -11.57 7.63 -17.44
CA LYS A 309 -10.86 8.40 -18.47
C LYS A 309 -10.16 9.65 -17.91
N ASP A 310 -9.85 9.63 -16.61
CA ASP A 310 -9.24 10.74 -15.89
C ASP A 310 -7.73 10.52 -15.82
N PHE A 311 -7.00 11.32 -16.62
CA PHE A 311 -5.54 11.35 -16.65
C PHE A 311 -5.01 12.62 -15.96
N SER A 312 -5.71 13.11 -14.93
CA SER A 312 -5.27 14.27 -14.14
C SER A 312 -3.95 14.01 -13.42
N VAL A 313 -3.03 14.97 -13.55
CA VAL A 313 -1.73 14.98 -12.86
C VAL A 313 -1.93 15.03 -11.35
N GLY A 314 -2.93 15.76 -10.85
CA GLY A 314 -3.21 15.86 -9.41
C GLY A 314 -3.52 14.52 -8.78
N ARG A 315 -4.33 13.70 -9.45
CA ARG A 315 -4.66 12.36 -8.97
C ARG A 315 -3.47 11.42 -9.07
N PHE A 316 -2.75 11.45 -10.19
CA PHE A 316 -1.53 10.67 -10.35
C PHE A 316 -0.52 10.98 -9.23
N SER A 317 -0.31 12.25 -8.90
CA SER A 317 0.54 12.68 -7.78
C SER A 317 0.05 12.17 -6.41
N GLN A 318 -1.26 12.12 -6.17
CA GLN A 318 -1.81 11.54 -4.92
C GLN A 318 -1.55 10.04 -4.82
N MET A 319 -1.58 9.32 -5.94
CA MET A 319 -1.23 7.90 -5.99
C MET A 319 0.26 7.69 -5.73
N MET A 320 1.12 8.49 -6.36
CA MET A 320 2.57 8.47 -6.10
C MET A 320 2.90 8.80 -4.65
N TRP A 321 2.17 9.74 -4.05
CA TRP A 321 2.29 10.06 -2.63
C TRP A 321 1.98 8.85 -1.74
N ARG A 322 0.84 8.18 -1.97
CA ARG A 322 0.42 7.02 -1.17
C ARG A 322 1.47 5.89 -1.17
N LEU A 323 2.12 5.66 -2.31
CA LEU A 323 3.10 4.60 -2.49
C LEU A 323 4.49 4.96 -1.94
N ASN A 324 4.91 6.23 -2.06
CA ASN A 324 6.32 6.60 -1.89
C ASN A 324 6.61 7.57 -0.76
N PHE A 325 5.60 8.28 -0.23
CA PHE A 325 5.83 9.29 0.80
C PHE A 325 6.49 8.68 2.04
N PHE A 326 5.88 7.65 2.62
CA PHE A 326 6.37 7.10 3.89
C PHE A 326 7.77 6.49 3.75
N VAL A 327 7.99 5.64 2.72
CA VAL A 327 9.29 5.01 2.45
C VAL A 327 10.39 6.04 2.18
N LEU A 328 10.10 7.14 1.48
CA LEU A 328 11.08 8.20 1.24
C LEU A 328 11.63 8.78 2.55
N PHE A 329 10.74 9.10 3.49
CA PHE A 329 11.13 9.63 4.80
C PHE A 329 11.90 8.61 5.63
N VAL A 330 11.51 7.32 5.59
CA VAL A 330 12.22 6.24 6.27
C VAL A 330 13.62 6.03 5.68
N CYS A 331 13.77 6.02 4.35
CA CYS A 331 15.06 5.93 3.67
C CYS A 331 16.01 7.05 4.10
N ILE A 332 15.53 8.30 4.18
CA ILE A 332 16.35 9.44 4.62
C ILE A 332 16.69 9.34 6.11
N ALA A 333 15.71 9.00 6.96
CA ALA A 333 15.89 8.91 8.41
C ALA A 333 16.88 7.82 8.82
N LEU A 334 16.89 6.69 8.10
CA LEU A 334 17.68 5.52 8.44
C LEU A 334 18.88 5.29 7.52
N ARG A 335 19.09 6.14 6.51
CA ARG A 335 20.11 5.98 5.46
C ARG A 335 19.99 4.63 4.72
N ASN A 336 18.77 4.25 4.41
CA ASN A 336 18.50 3.04 3.63
C ASN A 336 18.23 3.38 2.17
N ASP A 337 18.71 2.53 1.27
CA ASP A 337 18.43 2.55 -0.15
C ASP A 337 16.96 2.19 -0.40
N TYR A 338 16.38 2.81 -1.42
CA TYR A 338 14.96 2.67 -1.73
C TYR A 338 14.57 1.22 -2.10
N VAL A 339 15.49 0.47 -2.71
CA VAL A 339 15.28 -0.93 -3.11
C VAL A 339 15.31 -1.90 -1.93
N LEU A 340 15.79 -1.50 -0.74
CA LEU A 340 15.58 -2.30 0.48
C LEU A 340 14.07 -2.57 0.69
N TYR A 341 13.25 -1.57 0.39
CA TYR A 341 11.78 -1.64 0.43
C TYR A 341 11.18 -1.91 -0.95
N TYR A 342 11.75 -2.85 -1.71
CA TYR A 342 11.51 -3.07 -3.15
C TYR A 342 10.05 -3.13 -3.61
N ILE A 343 9.11 -3.45 -2.71
CA ILE A 343 7.67 -3.43 -3.01
C ILE A 343 7.27 -2.01 -3.49
N CYS A 344 7.73 -0.94 -2.85
CA CYS A 344 7.39 0.43 -3.24
C CYS A 344 7.85 0.81 -4.67
N PRO A 345 9.15 0.65 -5.04
CA PRO A 345 9.60 0.92 -6.41
C PRO A 345 8.92 0.01 -7.44
N MET A 346 8.69 -1.26 -7.11
CA MET A 346 8.02 -2.20 -8.01
C MET A 346 6.58 -1.78 -8.32
N HIS A 347 5.80 -1.42 -7.30
CA HIS A 347 4.44 -0.91 -7.48
C HIS A 347 4.43 0.42 -8.25
N THR A 348 5.42 1.28 -8.03
CA THR A 348 5.60 2.53 -8.77
C THR A 348 5.88 2.25 -10.25
N LEU A 349 6.80 1.34 -10.57
CA LEU A 349 7.15 0.95 -11.94
C LEU A 349 5.92 0.45 -12.71
N PHE A 350 5.19 -0.51 -12.16
CA PHE A 350 4.04 -1.08 -12.86
C PHE A 350 2.85 -0.10 -12.93
N THR A 351 2.71 0.80 -11.95
CA THR A 351 1.74 1.91 -12.05
C THR A 351 2.08 2.85 -13.20
N LEU A 352 3.36 3.21 -13.38
CA LEU A 352 3.83 4.01 -14.51
C LEU A 352 3.57 3.31 -15.84
N PHE A 353 3.86 2.01 -15.93
CA PHE A 353 3.62 1.25 -17.16
C PHE A 353 2.14 1.22 -17.55
N VAL A 354 1.24 0.96 -16.59
CA VAL A 354 -0.21 1.02 -16.86
C VAL A 354 -0.62 2.43 -17.27
N TYR A 355 -0.18 3.45 -16.54
CA TYR A 355 -0.51 4.85 -16.83
C TYR A 355 -0.08 5.27 -18.24
N PHE A 356 1.19 5.05 -18.59
CA PHE A 356 1.72 5.43 -19.91
C PHE A 356 1.09 4.61 -21.04
N SER A 357 0.86 3.31 -20.85
CA SER A 357 0.22 2.47 -21.88
C SER A 357 -1.20 2.95 -22.25
N LEU A 358 -1.94 3.48 -21.27
CA LEU A 358 -3.27 4.03 -21.49
C LEU A 358 -3.25 5.48 -21.96
N LEU A 359 -2.23 6.25 -21.58
CA LEU A 359 -2.05 7.63 -22.03
C LEU A 359 -1.70 7.71 -23.53
N VAL A 360 -0.82 6.83 -24.01
CA VAL A 360 -0.44 6.75 -25.42
C VAL A 360 -1.67 6.33 -26.26
N PHE A 361 -2.05 7.10 -27.28
CA PHE A 361 -3.30 6.89 -28.05
C PHE A 361 -4.59 6.82 -27.20
N LYS A 362 -4.72 7.71 -26.20
CA LYS A 362 -5.88 7.75 -25.29
C LYS A 362 -7.25 7.74 -25.97
N GLU A 363 -7.36 8.37 -27.15
CA GLU A 363 -8.60 8.51 -27.92
C GLU A 363 -9.11 7.16 -28.46
N HIS A 364 -8.20 6.23 -28.75
CA HIS A 364 -8.52 4.92 -29.31
C HIS A 364 -8.75 3.86 -28.23
N ASN A 365 -8.70 4.21 -26.95
CA ASN A 365 -8.96 3.31 -25.82
C ASN A 365 -10.42 2.85 -25.71
N THR A 366 -11.31 3.29 -26.61
CA THR A 366 -12.69 2.79 -26.69
C THR A 366 -12.79 1.52 -27.54
N SER A 367 -11.84 1.29 -28.44
CA SER A 367 -11.84 0.11 -29.32
C SER A 367 -11.20 -1.10 -28.63
N THR A 368 -11.93 -2.23 -28.59
CA THR A 368 -11.45 -3.51 -28.08
C THR A 368 -10.15 -3.96 -28.76
N ASN A 369 -10.07 -3.81 -30.09
CA ASN A 369 -8.91 -4.25 -30.86
C ASN A 369 -7.65 -3.46 -30.47
N MET A 370 -7.79 -2.16 -30.18
CA MET A 370 -6.67 -1.33 -29.74
C MET A 370 -6.18 -1.73 -28.36
N ILE A 371 -7.08 -2.03 -27.42
CA ILE A 371 -6.70 -2.48 -26.08
C ILE A 371 -5.97 -3.82 -26.15
N VAL A 372 -6.48 -4.78 -26.92
CA VAL A 372 -5.82 -6.08 -27.11
C VAL A 372 -4.45 -5.91 -27.75
N ALA A 373 -4.33 -5.08 -28.79
CA ALA A 373 -3.05 -4.76 -29.42
C ALA A 373 -2.05 -4.17 -28.40
N LYS A 374 -2.49 -3.23 -27.56
CA LYS A 374 -1.67 -2.68 -26.47
C LYS A 374 -1.20 -3.75 -25.49
N MET A 375 -2.05 -4.69 -25.07
CA MET A 375 -1.62 -5.77 -24.18
C MET A 375 -0.55 -6.65 -24.83
N VAL A 376 -0.70 -7.00 -26.11
CA VAL A 376 0.29 -7.78 -26.85
C VAL A 376 1.62 -7.02 -26.94
N ILE A 377 1.57 -5.72 -27.25
CA ILE A 377 2.76 -4.85 -27.28
C ILE A 377 3.43 -4.81 -25.90
N LEU A 378 2.67 -4.72 -24.81
CA LEU A 378 3.23 -4.73 -23.45
C LEU A 378 3.90 -6.06 -23.11
N ILE A 379 3.34 -7.20 -23.53
CA ILE A 379 3.98 -8.52 -23.34
C ILE A 379 5.32 -8.58 -24.08
N VAL A 380 5.35 -8.11 -25.33
CA VAL A 380 6.58 -8.05 -26.13
C VAL A 380 7.58 -7.08 -25.50
N LEU A 381 7.13 -5.91 -25.02
CA LEU A 381 7.98 -4.93 -24.34
C LEU A 381 8.61 -5.52 -23.07
N VAL A 382 7.83 -6.22 -22.24
CA VAL A 382 8.34 -6.91 -21.05
C VAL A 382 9.37 -7.98 -21.43
N TYR A 383 9.09 -8.78 -22.46
CA TYR A 383 10.05 -9.75 -22.96
C TYR A 383 11.36 -9.07 -23.38
N VAL A 384 11.29 -7.98 -24.16
CA VAL A 384 12.46 -7.23 -24.62
C VAL A 384 13.25 -6.62 -23.44
N ILE A 385 12.58 -6.07 -22.44
CA ILE A 385 13.26 -5.43 -21.30
C ILE A 385 14.00 -6.44 -20.44
N TRP A 386 13.39 -7.58 -20.10
CA TRP A 386 13.96 -8.53 -19.13
C TRP A 386 14.70 -9.72 -19.75
N GLU A 387 14.37 -10.16 -20.97
CA GLU A 387 14.97 -11.36 -21.59
C GLU A 387 16.08 -11.04 -22.59
N VAL A 388 16.10 -9.83 -23.17
CA VAL A 388 17.17 -9.42 -24.10
C VAL A 388 18.36 -8.87 -23.30
N PRO A 389 19.55 -9.48 -23.40
CA PRO A 389 20.72 -9.03 -22.66
C PRO A 389 21.06 -7.57 -22.95
N GLY A 390 21.37 -6.80 -21.89
CA GLY A 390 21.79 -5.40 -21.98
C GLY A 390 20.67 -4.37 -22.06
N VAL A 391 19.45 -4.74 -22.51
CA VAL A 391 18.33 -3.78 -22.62
C VAL A 391 17.92 -3.24 -21.25
N PHE A 392 17.78 -4.12 -20.25
CA PHE A 392 17.48 -3.72 -18.89
C PHE A 392 18.50 -2.71 -18.35
N THR A 393 19.79 -3.01 -18.52
CA THR A 393 20.88 -2.16 -18.05
C THR A 393 20.83 -0.79 -18.71
N VAL A 394 20.63 -0.71 -20.02
CA VAL A 394 20.52 0.57 -20.74
C VAL A 394 19.30 1.38 -20.28
N LEU A 395 18.15 0.71 -20.11
CA LEU A 395 16.90 1.36 -19.72
C LEU A 395 16.94 1.92 -18.29
N PHE A 396 17.52 1.16 -17.35
CA PHE A 396 17.53 1.52 -15.93
C PHE A 396 18.79 2.26 -15.46
N LYS A 397 19.86 2.35 -16.28
CA LYS A 397 21.07 3.11 -15.95
C LYS A 397 20.81 4.57 -15.53
N PRO A 398 19.91 5.34 -16.17
CA PRO A 398 19.60 6.71 -15.71
C PRO A 398 18.99 6.76 -14.30
N PHE A 399 18.41 5.66 -13.83
CA PHE A 399 17.76 5.51 -12.53
C PHE A 399 18.64 4.76 -11.51
N GLU A 400 19.90 4.51 -11.84
CA GLU A 400 20.83 3.78 -10.97
C GLU A 400 20.97 4.45 -9.60
N TRP A 401 21.02 5.79 -9.55
CA TRP A 401 21.10 6.56 -8.31
C TRP A 401 19.93 6.33 -7.33
N LEU A 402 18.78 5.86 -7.83
CA LEU A 402 17.57 5.62 -7.05
C LEU A 402 17.34 4.12 -6.79
N LEU A 403 17.74 3.27 -7.74
CA LEU A 403 17.42 1.85 -7.73
C LEU A 403 18.61 0.97 -7.32
N SER A 404 19.77 1.57 -7.04
CA SER A 404 20.94 0.83 -6.54
C SER A 404 20.67 0.35 -5.12
N TYR A 405 21.08 -0.88 -4.85
CA TYR A 405 21.07 -1.44 -3.52
C TYR A 405 22.31 -2.30 -3.31
N THR A 406 23.08 -1.96 -2.28
CA THR A 406 24.24 -2.73 -1.86
C THR A 406 23.97 -3.32 -0.49
N ASP A 407 23.88 -4.65 -0.41
CA ASP A 407 23.75 -5.35 0.86
C ASP A 407 25.11 -5.34 1.58
N PRO A 408 25.19 -4.85 2.84
CA PRO A 408 26.42 -4.87 3.61
C PRO A 408 27.02 -6.28 3.76
N LYS A 409 26.19 -7.32 3.74
CA LYS A 409 26.64 -8.72 3.84
C LYS A 409 27.22 -9.25 2.53
N ARG A 410 27.01 -8.55 1.41
CA ARG A 410 27.40 -8.97 0.05
C ARG A 410 27.81 -7.75 -0.79
N PRO A 411 28.94 -7.10 -0.46
CA PRO A 411 29.36 -5.86 -1.13
C PRO A 411 29.77 -6.08 -2.60
N ASP A 412 30.19 -7.30 -2.97
CA ASP A 412 30.73 -7.60 -4.31
C ASP A 412 29.67 -7.78 -5.40
N VAL A 413 28.38 -7.82 -5.04
CA VAL A 413 27.29 -8.03 -5.99
C VAL A 413 26.97 -6.71 -6.72
N ASN A 414 26.67 -6.80 -8.02
CA ASN A 414 26.26 -5.64 -8.79
C ASN A 414 25.06 -4.92 -8.12
N PRO A 415 25.13 -3.60 -7.84
CA PRO A 415 24.07 -2.87 -7.14
C PRO A 415 22.69 -2.90 -7.82
N MET A 416 22.64 -3.17 -9.13
CA MET A 416 21.40 -3.32 -9.90
C MET A 416 20.82 -4.74 -9.86
N HIS A 417 21.55 -5.71 -9.30
CA HIS A 417 21.15 -7.12 -9.32
C HIS A 417 19.83 -7.36 -8.60
N GLU A 418 19.67 -6.83 -7.39
CA GLU A 418 18.42 -6.98 -6.64
C GLU A 418 17.26 -6.32 -7.37
N TRP A 419 17.46 -5.14 -7.97
CA TRP A 419 16.41 -4.50 -8.75
C TRP A 419 15.99 -5.34 -9.97
N PHE A 420 16.95 -5.85 -10.74
CA PHE A 420 16.69 -6.75 -11.87
C PHE A 420 15.95 -8.01 -11.42
N PHE A 421 16.43 -8.67 -10.38
CA PHE A 421 15.85 -9.89 -9.84
C PHE A 421 14.43 -9.67 -9.35
N ARG A 422 14.20 -8.68 -8.48
CA ARG A 422 12.88 -8.44 -7.88
C ARG A 422 11.86 -7.99 -8.91
N SER A 423 12.19 -7.01 -9.74
CA SER A 423 11.28 -6.52 -10.80
C SER A 423 11.00 -7.58 -11.86
N GLY A 424 11.97 -8.47 -12.11
CA GLY A 424 11.85 -9.55 -13.09
C GLY A 424 10.93 -10.69 -12.66
N LEU A 425 10.77 -10.96 -11.36
CA LEU A 425 9.95 -12.07 -10.88
C LEU A 425 8.45 -11.88 -11.17
N ASP A 426 7.95 -10.64 -11.12
CA ASP A 426 6.52 -10.31 -11.26
C ASP A 426 6.18 -9.63 -12.61
N ARG A 427 7.09 -9.71 -13.59
CA ARG A 427 7.08 -8.88 -14.80
C ARG A 427 5.85 -9.04 -15.72
N TYR A 428 5.10 -10.14 -15.66
CA TYR A 428 3.92 -10.36 -16.50
C TYR A 428 2.58 -10.20 -15.75
N VAL A 429 2.58 -10.31 -14.43
CA VAL A 429 1.33 -10.49 -13.66
C VAL A 429 0.48 -9.21 -13.63
N TRP A 430 1.10 -8.03 -13.73
CA TRP A 430 0.38 -6.76 -13.84
C TRP A 430 -0.40 -6.66 -15.17
N ILE A 431 0.15 -7.19 -16.29
CA ILE A 431 -0.56 -7.26 -17.58
C ILE A 431 -1.76 -8.19 -17.46
N TYR A 432 -1.59 -9.34 -16.79
CA TYR A 432 -2.70 -10.23 -16.49
C TYR A 432 -3.79 -9.52 -15.67
N GLY A 433 -3.40 -8.66 -14.71
CA GLY A 433 -4.31 -7.76 -14.01
C GLY A 433 -5.11 -6.84 -14.94
N MET A 434 -4.47 -6.24 -15.94
CA MET A 434 -5.15 -5.42 -16.94
C MET A 434 -6.15 -6.23 -17.77
N VAL A 435 -5.78 -7.45 -18.18
CA VAL A 435 -6.67 -8.37 -18.91
C VAL A 435 -7.89 -8.74 -18.07
N CYS A 436 -7.69 -9.10 -16.79
CA CYS A 436 -8.78 -9.37 -15.86
C CYS A 436 -9.70 -8.16 -15.71
N ALA A 437 -9.17 -6.94 -15.64
CA ALA A 437 -9.96 -5.72 -15.53
C ALA A 437 -10.80 -5.47 -16.78
N PHE A 438 -10.25 -5.75 -17.97
CA PHE A 438 -10.99 -5.65 -19.22
C PHE A 438 -12.11 -6.70 -19.34
N VAL A 439 -11.90 -7.92 -18.84
CA VAL A 439 -12.88 -9.02 -18.89
C VAL A 439 -13.89 -8.97 -17.72
N HIS A 440 -13.59 -8.23 -16.65
CA HIS A 440 -14.40 -8.14 -15.43
C HIS A 440 -15.89 -7.83 -15.65
N PRO A 441 -16.34 -6.93 -16.57
CA PRO A 441 -17.77 -6.71 -16.76
C PRO A 441 -18.50 -7.95 -17.28
N LYS A 442 -17.84 -8.74 -18.14
CA LYS A 442 -18.39 -10.00 -18.67
C LYS A 442 -18.42 -11.07 -17.57
N TYR A 443 -17.38 -11.12 -16.74
CA TYR A 443 -17.33 -12.02 -15.61
C TYR A 443 -18.44 -11.73 -14.59
N GLU A 444 -18.67 -10.45 -14.28
CA GLU A 444 -19.78 -10.05 -13.42
C GLU A 444 -21.14 -10.43 -13.99
N ALA A 445 -21.38 -10.19 -15.28
CA ALA A 445 -22.62 -10.58 -15.95
C ALA A 445 -22.83 -12.10 -15.91
N PHE A 446 -21.78 -12.89 -16.13
CA PHE A 446 -21.82 -14.35 -16.01
C PHE A 446 -22.20 -14.79 -14.59
N VAL A 447 -21.55 -14.20 -13.57
CA VAL A 447 -21.81 -14.55 -12.17
C VAL A 447 -23.24 -14.19 -11.75
N ARG A 448 -23.76 -13.03 -12.19
CA ARG A 448 -25.16 -12.65 -11.96
C ARG A 448 -26.13 -13.60 -12.65
N TRP A 449 -25.84 -13.98 -13.90
CA TRP A 449 -26.63 -14.97 -14.63
C TRP A 449 -26.67 -16.33 -13.91
N VAL A 450 -25.55 -16.78 -13.32
CA VAL A 450 -25.54 -18.01 -12.48
C VAL A 450 -26.38 -17.85 -11.22
N ASP A 451 -26.42 -16.65 -10.62
CA ASP A 451 -27.21 -16.40 -9.42
C ASP A 451 -28.72 -16.41 -9.64
N GLU A 452 -29.17 -15.99 -10.82
CA GLU A 452 -30.58 -15.92 -11.22
C GLU A 452 -31.18 -17.30 -11.55
N LYS A 453 -30.34 -18.34 -11.70
CA LYS A 453 -30.79 -19.70 -12.00
C LYS A 453 -31.47 -20.40 -10.82
N PRO A 454 -32.37 -21.38 -11.08
CA PRO A 454 -32.95 -22.21 -10.04
C PRO A 454 -31.88 -22.93 -9.20
N THR A 455 -32.15 -23.15 -7.91
CA THR A 455 -31.18 -23.67 -6.92
C THR A 455 -30.46 -24.96 -7.37
N LYS A 456 -31.17 -25.86 -8.07
CA LYS A 456 -30.58 -27.11 -8.58
C LYS A 456 -29.55 -26.83 -9.68
N GLU A 457 -29.92 -26.06 -10.70
CA GLU A 457 -29.02 -25.68 -11.81
C GLU A 457 -27.83 -24.86 -11.29
N LYS A 458 -28.09 -23.88 -10.42
CA LYS A 458 -27.07 -23.07 -9.77
C LYS A 458 -26.03 -23.91 -9.04
N THR A 459 -26.48 -24.86 -8.21
CA THR A 459 -25.57 -25.75 -7.46
C THR A 459 -24.75 -26.63 -8.38
N VAL A 460 -25.33 -27.12 -9.48
CA VAL A 460 -24.60 -27.93 -10.48
C VAL A 460 -23.52 -27.09 -11.17
N ILE A 461 -23.85 -25.87 -11.61
CA ILE A 461 -22.88 -24.96 -12.25
C ILE A 461 -21.76 -24.59 -11.27
N GLN A 462 -22.10 -24.23 -10.03
CA GLN A 462 -21.12 -23.92 -8.98
C GLN A 462 -20.23 -25.12 -8.63
N GLY A 463 -20.82 -26.32 -8.57
CA GLY A 463 -20.09 -27.57 -8.37
C GLY A 463 -19.09 -27.82 -9.51
N LEU A 464 -19.50 -27.67 -10.76
CA LEU A 464 -18.62 -27.80 -11.93
C LEU A 464 -17.46 -26.81 -11.87
N ILE A 465 -17.76 -25.52 -11.61
CA ILE A 465 -16.73 -24.47 -11.48
C ILE A 465 -15.74 -24.84 -10.37
N LEU A 466 -16.23 -25.27 -9.21
CA LEU A 466 -15.38 -25.67 -8.09
C LEU A 466 -14.52 -26.89 -8.42
N THR A 467 -15.08 -27.91 -9.09
CA THR A 467 -14.34 -29.11 -9.50
C THR A 467 -13.22 -28.76 -10.49
N VAL A 468 -13.52 -28.01 -11.54
CA VAL A 468 -12.51 -27.58 -12.52
C VAL A 468 -11.42 -26.74 -11.85
N ASN A 469 -11.81 -25.81 -10.98
CA ASN A 469 -10.88 -24.95 -10.26
C ASN A 469 -9.97 -25.77 -9.32
N THR A 470 -10.52 -26.80 -8.66
CA THR A 470 -9.76 -27.69 -7.77
C THR A 470 -8.78 -28.57 -8.54
N ILE A 471 -9.18 -29.10 -9.70
CA ILE A 471 -8.29 -29.87 -10.58
C ILE A 471 -7.12 -29.00 -11.05
N ALA A 472 -7.39 -27.77 -11.51
CA ALA A 472 -6.36 -26.83 -11.93
C ALA A 472 -5.41 -26.46 -10.76
N ALA A 473 -5.97 -26.27 -9.56
CA ALA A 473 -5.17 -26.00 -8.36
C ALA A 473 -4.27 -27.17 -7.98
N TYR A 474 -4.78 -28.39 -8.01
CA TYR A 474 -4.01 -29.60 -7.72
C TYR A 474 -2.89 -29.82 -8.74
N TRP A 475 -3.19 -29.64 -10.03
CA TRP A 475 -2.19 -29.72 -11.09
C TRP A 475 -1.08 -28.67 -10.92
N TRP A 476 -1.46 -27.42 -10.67
CA TRP A 476 -0.48 -26.35 -10.47
C TRP A 476 0.37 -26.57 -9.20
N TYR A 477 -0.26 -27.04 -8.12
CA TYR A 477 0.42 -27.34 -6.86
C TYR A 477 1.49 -28.41 -7.05
N THR A 478 1.09 -29.56 -7.60
CA THR A 478 1.99 -30.71 -7.79
C THR A 478 3.10 -30.44 -8.82
N THR A 479 2.82 -29.60 -9.83
CA THR A 479 3.78 -29.31 -10.90
C THR A 479 4.76 -28.19 -10.53
N TYR A 480 4.29 -27.10 -9.91
CA TYR A 480 5.08 -25.87 -9.73
C TYR A 480 5.27 -25.48 -8.26
N TYR A 481 4.23 -25.56 -7.42
CA TYR A 481 4.32 -25.05 -6.04
C TYR A 481 5.31 -25.82 -5.17
N VAL A 482 5.46 -27.12 -5.39
CA VAL A 482 6.35 -27.98 -4.59
C VAL A 482 7.82 -27.82 -4.99
N LEU A 483 8.12 -27.09 -6.08
CA LEU A 483 9.48 -26.90 -6.53
C LEU A 483 10.34 -26.15 -5.50
N PRO A 484 11.63 -26.50 -5.38
CA PRO A 484 12.58 -25.74 -4.56
C PRO A 484 12.62 -24.27 -4.97
N LYS A 485 12.92 -23.39 -4.01
CA LYS A 485 12.95 -21.92 -4.16
C LYS A 485 13.58 -21.44 -5.47
N LEU A 486 14.76 -21.94 -5.83
CA LEU A 486 15.50 -21.47 -7.00
C LEU A 486 14.80 -21.87 -8.30
N GLU A 487 14.31 -23.11 -8.39
CA GLU A 487 13.57 -23.61 -9.56
C GLU A 487 12.21 -22.92 -9.69
N TYR A 488 11.52 -22.72 -8.56
CA TYR A 488 10.26 -21.99 -8.52
C TYR A 488 10.43 -20.56 -9.05
N ASN A 489 11.50 -19.86 -8.68
CA ASN A 489 11.76 -18.49 -9.14
C ASN A 489 11.89 -18.36 -10.65
N VAL A 490 12.36 -19.41 -11.34
CA VAL A 490 12.47 -19.42 -12.82
C VAL A 490 11.08 -19.50 -13.47
N VAL A 491 10.19 -20.32 -12.92
CA VAL A 491 8.85 -20.56 -13.50
C VAL A 491 7.78 -19.61 -12.98
N HIS A 492 8.00 -18.97 -11.83
CA HIS A 492 7.06 -18.07 -11.17
C HIS A 492 6.54 -16.93 -12.07
N PRO A 493 7.38 -16.19 -12.84
CA PRO A 493 6.91 -15.12 -13.72
C PRO A 493 5.85 -15.57 -14.73
N TYR A 494 5.88 -16.84 -15.13
CA TYR A 494 5.04 -17.42 -16.16
C TYR A 494 3.78 -18.11 -15.62
N THR A 495 3.80 -18.51 -14.34
CA THR A 495 2.78 -19.38 -13.75
C THR A 495 2.02 -18.73 -12.60
N SER A 496 2.46 -17.58 -12.08
CA SER A 496 1.86 -16.90 -10.93
C SER A 496 0.41 -16.43 -11.15
N TRP A 497 -0.01 -16.21 -12.40
CA TRP A 497 -1.39 -15.83 -12.73
C TRP A 497 -2.40 -16.95 -12.45
N ILE A 498 -1.97 -18.22 -12.47
CA ILE A 498 -2.83 -19.39 -12.26
C ILE A 498 -3.42 -19.42 -10.84
N PRO A 499 -2.61 -19.43 -9.75
CA PRO A 499 -3.15 -19.43 -8.39
C PRO A 499 -3.97 -18.18 -8.06
N ILE A 500 -3.61 -17.02 -8.65
CA ILE A 500 -4.41 -15.79 -8.53
C ILE A 500 -5.80 -15.98 -9.12
N THR A 501 -5.90 -16.54 -10.33
CA THR A 501 -7.17 -16.84 -11.00
C THR A 501 -8.01 -17.81 -10.19
N ILE A 502 -7.37 -18.87 -9.68
CA ILE A 502 -8.02 -19.89 -8.85
C ILE A 502 -8.63 -19.25 -7.60
N PHE A 503 -7.87 -18.38 -6.93
CA PHE A 503 -8.34 -17.66 -5.75
C PHE A 503 -9.52 -16.73 -6.07
N ILE A 504 -9.46 -15.98 -7.18
CA ILE A 504 -10.55 -15.09 -7.61
C ILE A 504 -11.83 -15.89 -7.87
N ILE A 505 -11.75 -16.99 -8.63
CA ILE A 505 -12.90 -17.85 -8.92
C ILE A 505 -13.45 -18.46 -7.63
N PHE A 506 -12.59 -18.98 -6.75
CA PHE A 506 -12.98 -19.56 -5.48
C PHE A 506 -13.63 -18.54 -4.54
N ARG A 507 -13.08 -17.34 -4.39
CA ARG A 507 -13.66 -16.31 -3.52
C ARG A 507 -15.02 -15.82 -4.02
N ASN A 508 -15.29 -15.97 -5.32
CA ASN A 508 -16.45 -15.42 -6.00
C ASN A 508 -17.40 -16.48 -6.59
N PHE A 509 -17.33 -17.78 -6.23
CA PHE A 509 -18.22 -18.78 -6.85
C PHE A 509 -19.65 -18.72 -6.29
N SER A 510 -19.84 -18.34 -5.02
CA SER A 510 -21.16 -18.26 -4.37
C SER A 510 -21.54 -16.84 -3.95
N LEU A 511 -22.84 -16.54 -3.95
CA LEU A 511 -23.37 -15.25 -3.51
C LEU A 511 -23.02 -14.97 -2.05
N THR A 512 -23.07 -15.98 -1.18
CA THR A 512 -22.68 -15.86 0.24
C THR A 512 -21.23 -15.43 0.37
N MET A 513 -20.30 -16.09 -0.33
CA MET A 513 -18.89 -15.69 -0.28
C MET A 513 -18.69 -14.27 -0.84
N ARG A 514 -19.43 -13.86 -1.86
CA ARG A 514 -19.37 -12.48 -2.37
C ARG A 514 -19.93 -11.43 -1.42
N SER A 515 -20.93 -11.80 -0.64
CA SER A 515 -21.70 -10.86 0.18
C SER A 515 -21.17 -10.72 1.62
N TYR A 516 -20.23 -11.56 2.06
CA TYR A 516 -19.65 -11.49 3.41
C TYR A 516 -18.14 -11.33 3.36
N PHE A 517 -17.60 -10.53 4.27
CA PHE A 517 -16.17 -10.33 4.44
C PHE A 517 -15.79 -10.22 5.92
N ILE A 518 -14.55 -10.58 6.24
CA ILE A 518 -13.99 -10.48 7.58
C ILE A 518 -13.41 -9.07 7.78
N HIS A 519 -14.02 -8.29 8.67
CA HIS A 519 -13.67 -6.88 8.83
C HIS A 519 -12.26 -6.67 9.42
N ILE A 520 -11.79 -7.53 10.33
CA ILE A 520 -10.43 -7.39 10.87
C ILE A 520 -9.35 -7.47 9.79
N PHE A 521 -9.50 -8.38 8.82
CA PHE A 521 -8.59 -8.46 7.68
C PHE A 521 -8.75 -7.25 6.75
N CYS A 522 -9.96 -6.72 6.57
CA CYS A 522 -10.15 -5.47 5.82
C CYS A 522 -9.36 -4.30 6.44
N GLU A 523 -9.35 -4.17 7.77
CA GLU A 523 -8.52 -3.15 8.44
C GLU A 523 -7.02 -3.39 8.24
N CYS A 524 -6.54 -4.64 8.36
CA CYS A 524 -5.16 -4.99 8.02
C CYS A 524 -4.81 -4.65 6.57
N GLY A 525 -5.74 -4.82 5.63
CA GLY A 525 -5.59 -4.53 4.21
C GLY A 525 -5.42 -3.05 3.86
N LYS A 526 -5.93 -2.15 4.72
CA LYS A 526 -5.82 -0.70 4.52
C LYS A 526 -4.42 -0.17 4.83
N ILE A 527 -3.74 -0.80 5.78
CA ILE A 527 -2.44 -0.39 6.35
C ILE A 527 -1.27 -1.28 5.89
N THR A 528 -1.40 -1.99 4.76
CA THR A 528 -0.39 -2.96 4.31
C THR A 528 0.98 -2.33 4.04
N LEU A 529 1.01 -1.11 3.50
CA LEU A 529 2.28 -0.43 3.22
C LEU A 529 2.99 -0.02 4.52
N GLU A 530 2.23 0.55 5.44
CA GLU A 530 2.73 1.03 6.73
C GLU A 530 3.25 -0.12 7.58
N THR A 531 2.49 -1.22 7.63
CA THR A 531 2.91 -2.46 8.30
C THR A 531 4.15 -3.05 7.62
N TYR A 532 4.17 -3.13 6.28
CA TYR A 532 5.33 -3.65 5.56
C TYR A 532 6.63 -2.92 5.90
N ILE A 533 6.64 -1.59 5.90
CA ILE A 533 7.85 -0.80 6.16
C ILE A 533 8.19 -0.80 7.65
N SER A 534 7.19 -0.57 8.52
CA SER A 534 7.42 -0.45 9.97
C SER A 534 7.93 -1.76 10.60
N GLN A 535 7.67 -2.92 9.98
CA GLN A 535 8.14 -4.20 10.49
C GLN A 535 9.68 -4.24 10.56
N PHE A 536 10.38 -3.56 9.64
CA PHE A 536 11.84 -3.59 9.58
C PHE A 536 12.48 -2.94 10.81
N HIS A 537 11.78 -2.03 11.48
CA HIS A 537 12.37 -1.12 12.47
C HIS A 537 11.74 -1.21 13.87
N ILE A 538 10.56 -1.82 14.01
CA ILE A 538 9.90 -2.01 15.31
C ILE A 538 9.72 -3.49 15.64
N TRP A 539 9.52 -4.33 14.62
CA TRP A 539 9.22 -5.75 14.83
C TRP A 539 10.46 -6.62 14.63
N LEU A 540 11.29 -6.23 13.67
CA LEU A 540 12.60 -6.79 13.38
C LEU A 540 13.69 -5.78 13.77
N SER A 541 14.94 -6.22 13.81
CA SER A 541 16.11 -5.38 14.08
C SER A 541 17.12 -5.44 12.93
N SER A 542 17.69 -4.28 12.59
CA SER A 542 18.84 -4.14 11.70
C SER A 542 19.79 -3.06 12.20
N SER A 543 20.93 -3.46 12.77
CA SER A 543 21.92 -2.54 13.34
C SER A 543 22.69 -1.70 12.30
N VAL A 544 22.67 -2.08 11.03
CA VAL A 544 23.48 -1.43 9.97
C VAL A 544 22.64 -0.85 8.82
N PRO A 545 23.04 0.30 8.23
CA PRO A 545 22.44 0.82 6.99
C PRO A 545 22.38 -0.24 5.91
N ASN A 546 21.27 -0.31 5.17
CA ASN A 546 21.01 -1.31 4.12
C ASN A 546 21.01 -2.77 4.57
N GLY A 547 21.13 -3.08 5.86
CA GLY A 547 21.07 -4.45 6.35
C GLY A 547 19.66 -5.03 6.26
N GLN A 548 19.52 -6.21 5.67
CA GLN A 548 18.27 -6.97 5.78
C GLN A 548 18.08 -7.48 7.22
N PRO A 549 16.91 -7.24 7.85
CA PRO A 549 16.73 -7.51 9.27
C PRO A 549 16.66 -9.02 9.57
N GLY A 550 17.74 -9.52 10.16
CA GLY A 550 17.93 -10.94 10.51
C GLY A 550 17.37 -11.29 11.88
N MET A 551 17.25 -10.31 12.78
CA MET A 551 16.92 -10.47 14.19
C MET A 551 15.58 -9.82 14.53
N LEU A 552 15.11 -10.00 15.77
CA LEU A 552 13.89 -9.43 16.33
C LEU A 552 14.23 -8.35 17.35
N LEU A 553 13.37 -7.34 17.48
CA LEU A 553 13.48 -6.35 18.55
C LEU A 553 13.03 -6.97 19.88
N GLY A 554 13.88 -6.90 20.92
CA GLY A 554 13.58 -7.41 22.26
C GLY A 554 13.15 -6.30 23.22
N LEU A 555 11.87 -6.28 23.59
CA LEU A 555 11.34 -5.46 24.69
C LEU A 555 11.28 -6.20 26.03
N PHE A 556 11.19 -7.54 25.98
CA PHE A 556 11.14 -8.41 27.17
C PHE A 556 12.42 -9.27 27.31
N PRO A 557 12.64 -9.86 28.51
CA PRO A 557 13.62 -10.92 28.73
C PRO A 557 13.42 -12.10 27.77
N GLU A 558 14.49 -12.86 27.52
CA GLU A 558 14.54 -13.89 26.47
C GLU A 558 13.59 -15.06 26.75
N GLU A 559 13.32 -15.31 28.03
CA GLU A 559 12.49 -16.39 28.52
C GLU A 559 11.01 -16.23 28.12
N TYR A 560 10.62 -15.04 27.64
CA TYR A 560 9.23 -14.70 27.30
C TYR A 560 9.04 -14.27 25.84
N PRO A 561 9.33 -15.13 24.85
CA PRO A 561 9.27 -14.77 23.42
C PRO A 561 7.85 -14.45 22.94
N VAL A 562 6.82 -15.08 23.53
CA VAL A 562 5.42 -14.83 23.17
C VAL A 562 4.93 -13.48 23.72
N LEU A 563 5.34 -13.08 24.93
CA LEU A 563 5.03 -11.76 25.48
C LEU A 563 5.71 -10.66 24.65
N ASN A 564 6.96 -10.89 24.26
CA ASN A 564 7.67 -10.01 23.32
C ASN A 564 6.90 -9.87 22.00
N PHE A 565 6.51 -10.99 21.40
CA PHE A 565 5.72 -11.00 20.17
C PHE A 565 4.43 -10.20 20.32
N MET A 566 3.65 -10.42 21.38
CA MET A 566 2.36 -9.73 21.58
C MET A 566 2.53 -8.23 21.77
N LEU A 567 3.46 -7.80 22.65
CA LEU A 567 3.69 -6.37 22.91
C LEU A 567 4.26 -5.66 21.68
N CYS A 568 5.31 -6.22 21.07
CA CYS A 568 5.90 -5.64 19.86
C CYS A 568 4.85 -5.54 18.75
N THR A 569 4.01 -6.57 18.56
CA THR A 569 2.93 -6.53 17.56
C THR A 569 1.90 -5.43 17.87
N ALA A 570 1.48 -5.26 19.13
CA ALA A 570 0.53 -4.22 19.51
C ALA A 570 1.07 -2.81 19.22
N ILE A 571 2.33 -2.53 19.61
CA ILE A 571 3.00 -1.25 19.38
C ILE A 571 3.16 -1.00 17.88
N TYR A 572 3.69 -1.99 17.16
CA TYR A 572 3.94 -1.92 15.72
C TYR A 572 2.66 -1.68 14.90
N VAL A 573 1.58 -2.40 15.18
CA VAL A 573 0.30 -2.22 14.49
C VAL A 573 -0.31 -0.86 14.82
N GLY A 574 -0.25 -0.43 16.08
CA GLY A 574 -0.73 0.89 16.50
C GLY A 574 0.01 2.04 15.81
N ILE A 575 1.34 1.96 15.72
CA ILE A 575 2.16 2.93 14.99
C ILE A 575 1.83 2.90 13.50
N SER A 576 1.66 1.72 12.89
CA SER A 576 1.29 1.58 11.48
C SER A 576 -0.06 2.23 11.16
N GLN A 577 -1.07 2.06 12.03
CA GLN A 577 -2.36 2.74 11.91
C GLN A 577 -2.21 4.26 12.02
N ARG A 578 -1.37 4.74 12.95
CA ARG A 578 -1.12 6.17 13.09
C ARG A 578 -0.47 6.76 11.84
N ILE A 579 0.56 6.11 11.30
CA ILE A 579 1.23 6.51 10.06
C ILE A 579 0.21 6.55 8.91
N PHE A 580 -0.68 5.57 8.81
CA PHE A 580 -1.72 5.56 7.78
C PHE A 580 -2.63 6.81 7.84
N MET A 581 -3.01 7.25 9.05
CA MET A 581 -3.77 8.50 9.20
C MET A 581 -2.93 9.73 8.82
N LEU A 582 -1.71 9.82 9.35
CA LEU A 582 -0.80 10.95 9.10
C LEU A 582 -0.50 11.16 7.62
N THR A 583 -0.17 10.07 6.89
CA THR A 583 0.14 10.13 5.46
C THR A 583 -1.05 10.61 4.63
N ASN A 584 -2.28 10.29 5.04
CA ASN A 584 -3.51 10.75 4.38
C ASN A 584 -3.81 12.22 4.67
N ASP A 585 -3.65 12.67 5.91
CA ASP A 585 -3.81 14.08 6.28
C ASP A 585 -2.82 14.96 5.49
N LEU A 586 -1.55 14.54 5.46
CA LEU A 586 -0.50 15.25 4.75
C LEU A 586 -0.69 15.20 3.23
N LYS A 587 -1.21 14.10 2.67
CA LYS A 587 -1.58 14.02 1.25
C LYS A 587 -2.60 15.10 0.87
N VAL A 588 -3.66 15.26 1.68
CA VAL A 588 -4.70 16.26 1.41
C VAL A 588 -4.14 17.68 1.49
N ALA A 589 -3.22 17.93 2.42
CA ALA A 589 -2.58 19.22 2.58
C ALA A 589 -1.54 19.56 1.50
N CYS A 590 -0.72 18.58 1.10
CA CYS A 590 0.44 18.80 0.23
C CYS A 590 0.17 18.54 -1.26
N VAL A 591 -0.84 17.74 -1.61
CA VAL A 591 -1.11 17.29 -2.98
C VAL A 591 -2.54 17.65 -3.40
N PRO A 592 -2.81 18.91 -3.78
CA PRO A 592 -4.13 19.35 -4.21
C PRO A 592 -4.48 18.73 -5.57
N ASN A 593 -5.66 18.09 -5.65
CA ASN A 593 -6.11 17.40 -6.88
C ASN A 593 -6.69 18.36 -7.94
N ALA A 594 -7.29 19.47 -7.52
CA ALA A 594 -8.07 20.32 -8.41
C ALA A 594 -7.25 21.40 -9.14
N ASN A 595 -6.06 21.75 -8.64
CA ASN A 595 -5.28 22.89 -9.14
C ASN A 595 -3.83 22.50 -9.45
N ASN A 596 -3.55 22.27 -10.74
CA ASN A 596 -2.22 21.89 -11.22
C ASN A 596 -1.15 22.94 -10.94
N ARG A 597 -1.50 24.24 -10.96
CA ARG A 597 -0.56 25.31 -10.62
C ARG A 597 -0.21 25.27 -9.15
N LEU A 598 -1.21 25.16 -8.27
CA LEU A 598 -0.96 25.03 -6.83
C LEU A 598 -0.13 23.78 -6.52
N LEU A 599 -0.42 22.65 -7.18
CA LEU A 599 0.38 21.43 -7.07
C LEU A 599 1.84 21.66 -7.47
N SER A 600 2.09 22.31 -8.62
CA SER A 600 3.46 22.62 -9.07
C SER A 600 4.20 23.51 -8.07
N LEU A 601 3.50 24.48 -7.48
CA LEU A 601 4.03 25.36 -6.44
C LEU A 601 4.38 24.61 -5.15
N HIS A 602 3.54 23.67 -4.70
CA HIS A 602 3.88 22.78 -3.58
C HIS A 602 5.07 21.88 -3.89
N ALA A 603 5.18 21.38 -5.13
CA ALA A 603 6.33 20.59 -5.56
C ALA A 603 7.63 21.42 -5.53
N TYR A 604 7.61 22.65 -6.06
CA TYR A 604 8.76 23.56 -5.97
C TYR A 604 9.14 23.87 -4.52
N PHE A 605 8.15 24.08 -3.66
CA PHE A 605 8.40 24.26 -2.22
C PHE A 605 9.06 23.04 -1.60
N GLY A 606 8.57 21.83 -1.90
CA GLY A 606 9.16 20.58 -1.41
C GLY A 606 10.60 20.37 -1.87
N VAL A 607 10.91 20.68 -3.13
CA VAL A 607 12.28 20.61 -3.67
C VAL A 607 13.18 21.64 -3.00
N ALA A 608 12.72 22.89 -2.85
CA ALA A 608 13.47 23.93 -2.15
C ALA A 608 13.73 23.55 -0.69
N TRP A 609 12.74 22.98 0.00
CA TRP A 609 12.88 22.46 1.36
C TRP A 609 13.91 21.33 1.42
N PHE A 610 13.86 20.37 0.49
CA PHE A 610 14.82 19.26 0.43
C PHE A 610 16.26 19.73 0.20
N ILE A 611 16.47 20.74 -0.66
CA ILE A 611 17.78 21.35 -0.87
C ILE A 611 18.24 22.06 0.41
N GLY A 612 17.36 22.87 1.03
CA GLY A 612 17.66 23.56 2.29
C GLY A 612 18.02 22.60 3.42
N MET A 613 17.30 21.47 3.51
CA MET A 613 17.56 20.37 4.44
C MET A 613 18.97 19.80 4.22
N GLY A 614 19.38 19.57 2.97
CA GLY A 614 20.72 19.10 2.63
C GLY A 614 21.82 20.09 3.02
N ILE A 615 21.61 21.40 2.79
CA ILE A 615 22.55 22.46 3.16
C ILE A 615 22.69 22.55 4.69
N ALA A 616 21.57 22.62 5.41
CA ALA A 616 21.56 22.71 6.88
C ALA A 616 22.23 21.49 7.52
N GLY A 617 21.95 20.29 6.99
CA GLY A 617 22.57 19.07 7.46
C GLY A 617 24.07 18.98 7.14
N SER A 618 24.52 19.49 5.99
CA SER A 618 25.95 19.64 5.69
C SER A 618 26.63 20.64 6.61
N ALA A 619 25.98 21.77 6.93
CA ALA A 619 26.52 22.74 7.88
C ALA A 619 26.65 22.16 9.29
N LEU A 620 25.65 21.39 9.75
CA LEU A 620 25.73 20.69 11.03
C LEU A 620 26.82 19.62 11.03
N LEU A 621 26.94 18.84 9.95
CA LEU A 621 27.99 17.82 9.82
C LEU A 621 29.40 18.42 9.85
N MET A 622 29.59 19.63 9.33
CA MET A 622 30.87 20.35 9.41
C MET A 622 31.15 20.96 10.80
N ALA A 623 30.12 21.11 11.64
CA ALA A 623 30.22 21.69 12.97
C ALA A 623 30.45 20.64 14.07
N ILE A 624 30.04 19.39 13.82
CA ILE A 624 30.36 18.19 14.61
C ILE A 624 31.77 17.73 14.24
#